data_AF-A0A0H2S277-F1
#
_entry.id   AF-A0A0H2S277-F1
#
_cell.length_a   1.000
_cell.length_b   1.000
_cell.length_c   1.000
_cell.angle_alpha   90.00
_cell.angle_beta   90.00
_cell.angle_gamma   90.00
#
_symmetry.space_group_name_H-M   'P 1'
#
loop_
_entity.id
_entity.type
_entity.pdbx_description
1 polymer ?
#
loop_
_entity_poly.entity_id
_entity_poly.type
_entity_poly.pdbx_seq_one_letter_code
_entity_poly.pdbx_strand_id
1 'polypeptide(L)'
;MECVAEDIIFSLNCPSLRHLSLSFRSCKCYLSSEDEEFGHITAVTLHTLFPTLKSISPHFIGQTRDTQLFTDLSTPHDTFGWLLPRLDSIDIRSEDRRRYYARRLPPIVALAKLVSNRLSSGSATNAIQSIRMRGVELLPETLNTFGLLVPNFIS
;
A
#
# COMPACT_ATOMS: atom_id res chain seq x y z
N MET A 1 -7.95 -15.53 -3.81
CA MET A 1 -8.41 -16.02 -2.49
C MET A 1 -8.43 -14.86 -1.50
N GLU A 2 -9.11 -13.77 -1.85
CA GLU A 2 -9.08 -12.55 -1.01
C GLU A 2 -10.12 -12.60 0.10
N CYS A 3 -11.32 -13.13 -0.15
CA CYS A 3 -12.33 -13.34 0.89
C CYS A 3 -11.81 -14.21 2.03
N VAL A 4 -11.10 -15.30 1.72
CA VAL A 4 -10.46 -16.15 2.74
C VAL A 4 -9.40 -15.38 3.53
N ALA A 5 -8.67 -14.47 2.87
CA ALA A 5 -7.67 -13.68 3.56
C ALA A 5 -8.28 -12.56 4.41
N GLU A 6 -9.40 -11.99 3.97
CA GLU A 6 -10.21 -11.06 4.73
C GLU A 6 -10.69 -11.73 6.02
N ASP A 7 -11.32 -12.92 5.92
CA ASP A 7 -11.75 -13.71 7.08
C ASP A 7 -10.58 -14.00 8.05
N ILE A 8 -9.43 -14.40 7.50
CA ILE A 8 -8.22 -14.62 8.31
C ILE A 8 -7.82 -13.32 9.00
N ILE A 9 -7.72 -12.21 8.27
CA ILE A 9 -7.27 -10.92 8.82
C ILE A 9 -8.24 -10.40 9.89
N PHE A 10 -9.56 -10.53 9.70
CA PHE A 10 -10.55 -10.18 10.71
C PHE A 10 -10.51 -11.10 11.93
N SER A 11 -10.14 -12.37 11.76
CA SER A 11 -9.94 -13.29 12.88
C SER A 11 -8.64 -13.04 13.67
N LEU A 12 -7.67 -12.32 13.09
CA LEU A 12 -6.42 -11.97 13.76
C LEU A 12 -6.66 -10.87 14.79
N ASN A 13 -6.85 -11.25 16.06
CA ASN A 13 -6.87 -10.30 17.17
C ASN A 13 -5.45 -9.90 17.59
N CYS A 14 -4.72 -9.24 16.69
CA CYS A 14 -3.31 -8.86 16.88
C CYS A 14 -3.08 -7.36 16.65
N PRO A 15 -3.60 -6.46 17.51
CA PRO A 15 -3.48 -5.00 17.32
C PRO A 15 -2.04 -4.47 17.38
N SER A 16 -1.12 -5.28 17.93
CA SER A 16 0.31 -5.00 18.01
C SER A 16 1.10 -5.45 16.77
N LEU A 17 0.44 -5.89 15.70
CA LEU A 17 1.08 -6.26 14.45
C LEU A 17 1.80 -5.04 13.85
N ARG A 18 3.11 -5.14 13.67
CA ARG A 18 3.95 -4.06 13.12
C ARG A 18 4.32 -4.26 11.65
N HIS A 19 4.30 -5.50 11.18
CA HIS A 19 4.70 -5.86 9.83
C HIS A 19 3.63 -6.75 9.22
N LEU A 20 3.12 -6.36 8.06
CA LEU A 20 2.09 -7.09 7.33
C LEU A 20 2.51 -7.25 5.87
N SER A 21 2.50 -8.48 5.38
CA SER A 21 2.72 -8.80 3.98
C SER A 21 1.44 -9.39 3.41
N LEU A 22 0.89 -8.77 2.37
CA LEU A 22 -0.36 -9.16 1.74
C LEU A 22 -0.06 -9.51 0.29
N SER A 23 -0.30 -10.77 -0.08
CA SER A 23 -0.15 -11.23 -1.46
C SER A 23 -1.44 -11.87 -1.92
N PHE A 24 -2.13 -11.22 -2.84
CA PHE A 24 -3.39 -11.73 -3.38
C PHE A 24 -3.27 -11.99 -4.87
N ARG A 25 -3.54 -13.24 -5.23
CA ARG A 25 -3.96 -13.56 -6.58
C ARG A 25 -5.44 -13.22 -6.72
N SER A 26 -5.79 -12.53 -7.80
CA SER A 26 -7.18 -12.21 -8.13
C SER A 26 -8.06 -13.43 -7.89
N CYS A 27 -9.07 -13.29 -7.03
CA CYS A 27 -10.02 -14.37 -6.83
C CYS A 27 -11.18 -14.22 -7.80
N LYS A 28 -11.53 -15.30 -8.50
CA LYS A 28 -12.86 -15.44 -9.11
C LYS A 28 -13.90 -15.88 -8.07
N CYS A 29 -13.76 -15.44 -6.82
CA CYS A 29 -14.60 -15.92 -5.73
C CYS A 29 -16.08 -15.54 -5.90
N TYR A 30 -16.43 -14.69 -6.88
CA TYR A 30 -17.78 -14.20 -7.11
C TYR A 30 -18.05 -14.05 -8.61
N LEU A 31 -18.63 -15.09 -9.22
CA LEU A 31 -19.39 -14.97 -10.47
C LEU A 31 -20.90 -14.90 -10.20
N SER A 32 -21.31 -14.65 -8.94
CA SER A 32 -22.70 -14.82 -8.52
C SER A 32 -23.06 -13.94 -7.30
N SER A 33 -23.07 -12.62 -7.47
CA SER A 33 -24.01 -11.73 -6.77
C SER A 33 -23.76 -10.32 -7.30
N GLU A 34 -24.76 -9.74 -7.95
CA GLU A 34 -24.69 -8.42 -8.57
C GLU A 34 -24.70 -7.26 -7.56
N ASP A 35 -24.75 -7.51 -6.25
CA ASP A 35 -25.06 -6.46 -5.26
C ASP A 35 -24.39 -6.60 -3.86
N GLU A 36 -23.34 -7.42 -3.68
CA GLU A 36 -22.63 -7.45 -2.39
C GLU A 36 -21.18 -6.98 -2.54
N GLU A 37 -20.93 -5.74 -2.10
CA GLU A 37 -19.62 -5.14 -1.84
C GLU A 37 -18.83 -5.98 -0.81
N PHE A 38 -18.36 -7.17 -1.17
CA PHE A 38 -17.42 -7.88 -0.31
C PHE A 38 -16.13 -7.08 -0.19
N GLY A 39 -15.75 -6.84 1.07
CA GLY A 39 -14.75 -5.87 1.50
C GLY A 39 -13.38 -6.16 0.92
N HIS A 40 -12.95 -5.32 -0.02
CA HIS A 40 -11.53 -5.28 -0.30
C HIS A 40 -10.79 -4.84 0.96
N ILE A 41 -9.60 -5.41 1.20
CA ILE A 41 -8.74 -4.96 2.30
C ILE A 41 -8.28 -3.55 1.95
N THR A 42 -8.96 -2.56 2.55
CA THR A 42 -8.69 -1.14 2.35
C THR A 42 -7.67 -0.62 3.36
N ALA A 43 -7.17 0.60 3.14
CA ALA A 43 -6.36 1.30 4.15
C ALA A 43 -7.11 1.45 5.49
N VAL A 44 -8.44 1.66 5.43
CA VAL A 44 -9.31 1.77 6.60
C VAL A 44 -9.35 0.44 7.35
N THR A 45 -9.61 -0.67 6.65
CA THR A 45 -9.61 -2.01 7.24
C THR A 45 -8.29 -2.29 7.96
N LEU A 46 -7.15 -2.00 7.33
CA LEU A 46 -5.83 -2.17 7.93
C LEU A 46 -5.61 -1.26 9.13
N HIS A 47 -6.10 -0.02 9.08
CA HIS A 47 -5.96 0.92 10.18
C HIS A 47 -6.76 0.50 11.41
N THR A 48 -8.01 0.03 11.21
CA THR A 48 -8.87 -0.45 12.29
C THR A 48 -8.28 -1.69 12.97
N LEU A 49 -7.76 -2.65 12.19
CA LEU A 49 -7.24 -3.90 12.73
C LEU A 49 -5.82 -3.76 13.29
N PHE A 50 -4.97 -2.97 12.61
CA PHE A 50 -3.54 -2.86 12.92
C PHE A 50 -3.12 -1.38 13.00
N PRO A 51 -3.62 -0.61 13.98
CA PRO A 51 -3.33 0.83 14.07
C PRO A 51 -1.83 1.12 14.33
N THR A 52 -1.07 0.12 14.80
CA THR A 52 0.35 0.25 15.09
C THR A 52 1.28 -0.22 13.96
N LEU A 53 0.72 -0.54 12.79
CA LEU A 53 1.45 -1.06 11.65
C LEU A 53 2.54 -0.07 11.20
N LYS A 54 3.76 -0.59 11.05
CA LYS A 54 4.96 0.17 10.65
C LYS A 54 5.40 -0.17 9.23
N SER A 55 5.19 -1.42 8.82
CA SER A 55 5.65 -1.91 7.53
C SER A 55 4.55 -2.67 6.81
N ILE A 56 4.36 -2.35 5.53
CA ILE A 56 3.47 -3.08 4.62
C ILE A 56 4.23 -3.60 3.42
N SER A 57 3.87 -4.80 2.97
CA SER A 57 4.26 -5.32 1.67
C SER A 57 3.03 -5.74 0.89
N PRO A 58 2.37 -4.80 0.18
CA PRO A 58 1.27 -5.13 -0.70
C PRO A 58 1.83 -5.74 -2.00
N HIS A 59 1.25 -6.88 -2.38
CA HIS A 59 1.53 -7.59 -3.62
C HIS A 59 0.21 -7.98 -4.27
N PHE A 60 -0.40 -7.02 -4.95
CA PHE A 60 -1.64 -7.24 -5.70
C PHE A 60 -1.32 -7.46 -7.18
N ILE A 61 -1.95 -8.46 -7.80
CA ILE A 61 -1.84 -8.66 -9.25
C ILE A 61 -2.41 -7.45 -10.04
N GLY A 62 -3.31 -6.66 -9.43
CA GLY A 62 -3.94 -5.49 -10.06
C GLY A 62 -3.37 -4.16 -9.57
N GLN A 63 -2.87 -3.33 -10.51
CA GLN A 63 -2.33 -1.99 -10.22
C GLN A 63 -3.36 -1.04 -9.58
N THR A 64 -4.65 -1.24 -9.84
CA THR A 64 -5.72 -0.38 -9.29
C THR A 64 -5.77 -0.43 -7.76
N ARG A 65 -5.46 -1.57 -7.15
CA ARG A 65 -5.50 -1.75 -5.69
C ARG A 65 -4.35 -1.09 -4.97
N ASP A 66 -3.13 -1.28 -5.48
CA ASP A 66 -1.96 -0.55 -4.97
C ASP A 66 -2.18 0.95 -5.07
N THR A 67 -2.73 1.40 -6.21
CA THR A 67 -3.05 2.83 -6.42
C THR A 67 -4.04 3.33 -5.38
N GLN A 68 -5.15 2.61 -5.16
CA GLN A 68 -6.15 3.01 -4.18
C GLN A 68 -5.57 3.03 -2.77
N LEU A 69 -4.88 1.97 -2.36
CA LEU A 69 -4.25 1.86 -1.04
C LEU A 69 -3.31 3.05 -0.78
N PHE A 70 -2.39 3.34 -1.70
CA PHE A 70 -1.47 4.47 -1.53
C PHE A 70 -2.17 5.83 -1.62
N THR A 71 -3.25 5.94 -2.39
CA THR A 71 -4.06 7.17 -2.48
C THR A 71 -4.75 7.45 -1.15
N ASP A 72 -5.41 6.45 -0.56
CA ASP A 72 -6.08 6.56 0.74
C ASP A 72 -5.09 6.92 1.85
N LEU A 73 -3.89 6.34 1.81
CA LEU A 73 -2.83 6.65 2.78
C LEU A 73 -2.21 8.05 2.55
N SER A 74 -2.35 8.64 1.37
CA SER A 74 -1.70 9.90 1.02
C SER A 74 -2.39 11.13 1.60
N THR A 75 -3.63 11.02 2.08
CA THR A 75 -4.40 12.14 2.63
C THR A 75 -5.02 11.78 3.98
N PRO A 76 -5.33 12.78 4.84
CA PRO A 76 -6.14 12.55 6.02
C PRO A 76 -7.53 12.03 5.61
N HIS A 77 -7.99 11.00 6.30
CA HIS A 77 -9.34 10.46 6.25
C HIS A 77 -10.25 11.27 7.18
N ASP A 78 -11.51 11.50 6.77
CA ASP A 78 -12.45 12.35 7.51
C ASP A 78 -12.68 11.88 8.96
N THR A 79 -12.86 10.58 9.17
CA THR A 79 -13.09 10.00 10.50
C THR A 79 -11.82 9.72 11.31
N PHE A 80 -10.75 9.23 10.68
CA PHE A 80 -9.58 8.68 11.38
C PHE A 80 -8.37 9.62 11.35
N GLY A 81 -8.44 10.74 10.63
CA GLY A 81 -7.26 11.53 10.29
C GLY A 81 -6.31 10.69 9.44
N TRP A 82 -5.02 10.70 9.76
CA TRP A 82 -4.04 9.93 8.99
C TRP A 82 -4.17 8.43 9.25
N LEU A 83 -4.58 7.69 8.22
CA LEU A 83 -4.60 6.22 8.24
C LEU A 83 -3.17 5.69 8.38
N LEU A 84 -2.98 4.64 9.19
CA LEU A 84 -1.67 4.04 9.50
C LEU A 84 -0.59 5.10 9.80
N PRO A 85 -0.76 5.95 10.84
CA PRO A 85 0.14 7.08 11.08
C PRO A 85 1.57 6.63 11.44
N ARG A 86 1.74 5.38 11.88
CA ARG A 86 3.04 4.80 12.24
C ARG A 86 3.76 4.11 11.08
N LEU A 87 3.16 4.06 9.90
CA LEU A 87 3.75 3.44 8.72
C LEU A 87 5.03 4.21 8.31
N ASP A 88 6.14 3.50 8.22
CA ASP A 88 7.44 4.06 7.85
C ASP A 88 8.16 3.24 6.76
N SER A 89 7.63 2.05 6.42
CA SER A 89 8.26 1.12 5.49
C SER A 89 7.26 0.49 4.50
N ILE A 90 7.62 0.47 3.22
CA ILE A 90 6.80 -0.10 2.14
C ILE A 90 7.67 -1.00 1.25
N ASP A 91 7.32 -2.28 1.08
CA ASP A 91 7.97 -3.23 0.15
C ASP A 91 7.00 -3.59 -0.99
N ILE A 92 7.26 -3.04 -2.18
CA ILE A 92 6.49 -3.26 -3.41
C ILE A 92 7.19 -4.33 -4.24
N ARG A 93 6.43 -5.33 -4.66
CA ARG A 93 6.91 -6.37 -5.55
C ARG A 93 6.01 -6.42 -6.77
N SER A 94 6.63 -6.52 -7.94
CA SER A 94 5.93 -6.84 -9.17
C SER A 94 6.42 -8.17 -9.74
N GLU A 95 5.47 -9.08 -9.96
CA GLU A 95 5.71 -10.37 -10.61
C GLU A 95 5.57 -10.29 -12.14
N ASP A 96 4.93 -9.25 -12.69
CA ASP A 96 4.61 -9.19 -14.12
C ASP A 96 5.69 -8.45 -14.94
N ARG A 97 6.84 -9.09 -15.13
CA ARG A 97 7.96 -8.55 -15.93
C ARG A 97 7.60 -8.17 -17.38
N ARG A 98 6.38 -8.46 -17.87
CA ARG A 98 6.06 -8.42 -19.30
C ARG A 98 5.48 -7.10 -19.81
N ARG A 99 5.16 -6.10 -18.98
CA ARG A 99 4.50 -4.85 -19.46
C ARG A 99 4.88 -3.57 -18.71
N TYR A 100 6.17 -3.29 -18.56
CA TYR A 100 6.63 -2.09 -17.83
C TYR A 100 7.49 -1.14 -18.66
N TYR A 101 7.11 -0.91 -19.92
CA TYR A 101 7.77 0.11 -20.73
C TYR A 101 6.84 1.32 -20.93
N ALA A 102 7.35 2.49 -20.49
CA ALA A 102 6.99 3.83 -20.94
C ALA A 102 5.89 4.66 -20.23
N ARG A 103 5.30 4.26 -19.09
CA ARG A 103 4.38 5.15 -18.33
C ARG A 103 4.63 5.14 -16.83
N ARG A 104 4.52 6.31 -16.18
CA ARG A 104 4.43 6.41 -14.72
C ARG A 104 3.26 5.53 -14.26
N LEU A 105 3.56 4.45 -13.57
CA LEU A 105 2.56 3.53 -13.08
C LEU A 105 1.69 4.28 -12.05
N PRO A 106 0.34 4.24 -12.15
CA PRO A 106 -0.53 4.89 -11.19
C PRO A 106 -0.19 4.57 -9.71
N PRO A 107 0.20 3.32 -9.35
CA PRO A 107 0.70 3.01 -8.00
C PRO A 107 1.91 3.83 -7.57
N ILE A 108 2.85 4.06 -8.48
CA ILE A 108 4.11 4.75 -8.20
C ILE A 108 3.88 6.26 -8.02
N VAL A 109 2.94 6.83 -8.80
CA VAL A 109 2.51 8.23 -8.61
C VAL A 109 1.81 8.39 -7.26
N ALA A 110 0.91 7.47 -6.91
CA ALA A 110 0.22 7.49 -5.63
C ALA A 110 1.21 7.32 -4.46
N LEU A 111 2.20 6.44 -4.61
CA LEU A 111 3.26 6.26 -3.62
C LEU A 111 4.13 7.51 -3.46
N ALA A 112 4.52 8.16 -4.55
CA ALA A 112 5.29 9.41 -4.48
C ALA A 112 4.49 10.50 -3.73
N LYS A 113 3.19 10.61 -4.03
CA LYS A 113 2.28 11.51 -3.32
C LYS A 113 2.18 11.18 -1.84
N LEU A 114 2.07 9.89 -1.49
CA LEU A 114 2.09 9.43 -0.10
C LEU A 114 3.37 9.89 0.62
N VAL A 115 4.55 9.63 0.04
CA VAL A 115 5.84 10.03 0.62
C VAL A 115 5.89 11.54 0.85
N SER A 116 5.61 12.34 -0.19
CA SER A 116 5.63 13.80 -0.09
C SER A 116 4.67 14.32 0.97
N ASN A 117 3.43 13.81 1.00
CA ASN A 117 2.43 14.28 1.95
C ASN A 117 2.78 13.91 3.39
N ARG A 118 3.36 12.73 3.63
CA ARG A 118 3.83 12.32 4.98
C ARG A 118 4.99 13.19 5.45
N LEU A 119 5.94 13.49 4.57
CA LEU A 119 7.03 14.42 4.87
C LEU A 119 6.52 15.82 5.23
N SER A 120 5.50 16.31 4.53
CA SER A 120 4.90 17.63 4.81
C SER A 120 3.95 17.64 6.01
N SER A 121 3.52 16.49 6.52
CA SER A 121 2.53 16.39 7.61
C SER A 121 3.08 16.73 9.01
N GLY A 122 4.39 16.99 9.13
CA GLY A 122 5.03 17.32 10.40
C GLY A 122 5.02 16.14 11.38
N SER A 123 4.49 16.34 12.60
CA SER A 123 4.43 15.32 13.65
C SER A 123 3.18 14.44 13.61
N ALA A 124 2.25 14.68 12.68
CA ALA A 124 0.99 13.93 12.60
C ALA A 124 1.18 12.49 12.11
N THR A 125 2.28 12.21 11.40
CA THR A 125 2.60 10.88 10.88
C THR A 125 4.10 10.63 10.86
N ASN A 126 4.49 9.36 10.77
CA ASN A 126 5.85 9.00 10.44
C ASN A 126 6.15 9.33 8.97
N ALA A 127 7.29 9.99 8.73
CA ALA A 127 7.87 10.05 7.40
C ALA A 127 8.24 8.64 6.93
N ILE A 128 8.00 8.34 5.65
CA ILE A 128 8.38 7.06 5.05
C ILE A 128 9.91 6.98 4.98
N GLN A 129 10.49 6.09 5.79
CA GLN A 129 11.92 5.91 5.94
C GLN A 129 12.50 4.88 4.97
N SER A 130 11.68 3.93 4.52
CA SER A 130 12.13 2.85 3.66
C SER A 130 11.11 2.52 2.58
N ILE A 131 11.60 2.45 1.35
CA ILE A 131 10.86 1.89 0.22
C ILE A 131 11.76 0.88 -0.46
N ARG A 132 11.26 -0.35 -0.60
CA ARG A 132 11.86 -1.39 -1.40
C ARG A 132 10.97 -1.66 -2.59
N MET A 133 11.53 -1.60 -3.79
CA MET A 133 10.85 -1.97 -5.02
C MET A 133 11.61 -3.14 -5.65
N ARG A 134 10.88 -4.17 -6.07
CA ARG A 134 11.46 -5.32 -6.76
C ARG A 134 10.65 -5.64 -8.01
N GLY A 135 11.36 -5.82 -9.13
CA GLY A 135 10.71 -6.15 -10.40
C GLY A 135 9.92 -4.99 -11.01
N VAL A 136 10.16 -3.76 -10.56
CA VAL A 136 9.58 -2.53 -11.10
C VAL A 136 10.68 -1.75 -11.79
N GLU A 137 10.52 -1.47 -13.08
CA GLU A 137 11.41 -0.56 -13.80
C GLU A 137 10.90 0.87 -13.63
N LEU A 138 11.71 1.73 -13.01
CA LEU A 138 11.36 3.12 -12.72
C LEU A 138 12.04 4.06 -13.71
N LEU A 139 11.34 5.13 -14.08
CA LEU A 139 11.94 6.22 -14.83
C LEU A 139 13.02 6.92 -13.97
N PRO A 140 14.10 7.45 -14.57
CA PRO A 140 15.19 8.11 -13.84
C PRO A 140 14.70 9.23 -12.91
N GLU A 141 13.70 10.02 -13.32
CA GLU A 141 13.16 11.10 -12.49
C GLU A 141 12.48 10.55 -11.23
N THR A 142 11.87 9.37 -11.33
CA THR A 142 11.19 8.71 -10.21
C THR A 142 12.21 8.09 -9.25
N LEU A 143 13.27 7.46 -9.77
CA LEU A 143 14.40 6.99 -8.96
C LEU A 143 15.05 8.13 -8.18
N ASN A 144 15.33 9.25 -8.85
CA ASN A 144 15.91 10.43 -8.22
C ASN A 144 14.98 11.01 -7.15
N THR A 145 13.68 11.08 -7.44
CA THR A 145 12.69 11.58 -6.47
C THR A 145 12.67 10.72 -5.21
N PHE A 146 12.57 9.39 -5.33
CA PHE A 146 12.57 8.53 -4.14
C PHE A 146 13.92 8.49 -3.44
N GLY A 147 15.04 8.49 -4.18
CA GLY A 147 16.38 8.54 -3.60
C GLY A 147 16.67 9.81 -2.80
N LEU A 148 16.00 10.93 -3.14
CA LEU A 148 16.09 12.17 -2.37
C LEU A 148 15.13 12.22 -1.17
N LEU A 149 13.92 11.67 -1.33
CA LEU A 149 12.85 11.79 -0.33
C LEU A 149 12.83 10.66 0.71
N VAL A 150 13.43 9.51 0.41
CA VAL A 150 13.34 8.29 1.23
C VAL A 150 14.76 7.82 1.58
N PRO A 151 15.16 7.89 2.87
CA PRO A 151 16.51 7.54 3.30
C PRO A 151 16.96 6.13 2.92
N ASN A 152 16.08 5.14 3.04
CA ASN A 152 16.39 3.74 2.73
C ASN A 152 15.61 3.27 1.49
N PHE A 153 15.89 3.90 0.36
CA PHE A 153 15.34 3.52 -0.93
C PHE A 153 16.17 2.43 -1.62
N ILE A 154 15.52 1.34 -2.03
CA ILE A 154 16.11 0.22 -2.77
C ILE A 154 15.21 -0.08 -3.95
N SER A 155 15.76 -0.08 -5.18
CA SER A 155 15.04 -0.38 -6.43
C SER A 155 15.71 -1.48 -7.22
#